data_AF-A0A2V8NBC6-F1
#
_entry.id   AF-A0A2V8NBC6-F1
#
_cell.length_a   1.000
_cell.length_b   1.000
_cell.length_c   1.000
_cell.angle_alpha   90.00
_cell.angle_beta   90.00
_cell.angle_gamma   90.00
#
_symmetry.space_group_name_H-M   'P 1'
#
loop_
_entity.id
_entity.type
_entity.pdbx_description
1 polymer ?
#
loop_
_entity_poly.entity_id
_entity_poly.type
_entity_poly.pdbx_seq_one_letter_code
_entity_poly.pdbx_strand_id
1 'polypeptide(L)'
;MCSNLAFQGEFTPVLAKHSKNFSIVDSLAIGVDRIQRNFDPLRQQVEAWRSRQITDEDAKLVIYKAFIEGDLSVPRSLARDVHRNYFEPVHAEFAPRTMWSLSNAFTSALKSLAPIPFFQATAKLGIFLNSNN
;
A
#
# COMPACT_ATOMS: atom_id res chain seq x y z
N MET A 1 9.06 10.23 -5.15
CA MET A 1 8.01 9.25 -5.49
C MET A 1 8.10 8.07 -4.52
N CYS A 2 7.06 7.83 -3.71
CA CYS A 2 7.05 6.76 -2.71
C CYS A 2 6.90 5.38 -3.36
N SER A 3 7.69 4.39 -2.93
CA SER A 3 7.45 2.97 -3.25
C SER A 3 6.20 2.50 -2.52
N ASN A 4 5.05 2.55 -3.19
CA ASN A 4 3.78 2.12 -2.63
C ASN A 4 3.55 0.64 -2.96
N LEU A 5 3.80 -0.24 -1.98
CA LEU A 5 3.51 -1.69 -2.07
C LEU A 5 2.04 -2.02 -1.78
N ALA A 6 1.21 -0.99 -1.55
CA ALA A 6 -0.22 -1.14 -1.27
C ALA A 6 -1.02 -1.48 -2.53
N PHE A 7 -0.38 -1.38 -3.70
CA PHE A 7 -0.98 -1.73 -4.97
C PHE A 7 -0.66 -3.20 -5.29
N GLN A 8 -1.69 -3.98 -5.57
CA GLN A 8 -1.57 -5.40 -5.88
C GLN A 8 -0.98 -5.59 -7.28
N GLY A 9 0.30 -5.95 -7.34
CA GLY A 9 0.73 -7.02 -8.24
C GLY A 9 1.07 -8.20 -7.34
N GLU A 10 0.59 -9.41 -7.64
CA GLU A 10 0.96 -10.61 -6.89
C GLU A 10 2.49 -10.80 -6.94
N PHE A 11 3.19 -10.25 -5.95
CA PHE A 11 4.57 -10.61 -5.69
C PHE A 11 4.51 -11.90 -4.86
N THR A 12 4.31 -13.03 -5.53
CA THR A 12 4.70 -14.32 -4.97
C THR A 12 6.22 -14.35 -5.07
N PRO A 13 7.00 -14.13 -3.98
CA PRO A 13 8.41 -14.45 -4.04
C PRO A 13 8.46 -15.92 -4.45
N VAL A 14 9.16 -16.22 -5.54
CA VAL A 14 9.44 -17.61 -5.90
C VAL A 14 10.21 -18.16 -4.71
N LEU A 15 9.51 -18.88 -3.84
CA LEU A 15 10.12 -19.58 -2.72
C LEU A 15 11.16 -20.48 -3.38
N ALA A 16 12.43 -20.13 -3.21
CA ALA A 16 13.56 -20.88 -3.71
C ALA A 16 13.58 -22.23 -2.98
N LYS A 17 12.72 -23.14 -3.44
CA LYS A 17 12.81 -24.55 -3.10
C LYS A 17 14.12 -24.99 -3.74
N HIS A 18 15.10 -25.34 -2.91
CA HIS A 18 16.39 -25.88 -3.38
C HIS A 18 16.12 -27.11 -4.25
N SER A 19 15.95 -26.89 -5.55
CA SER A 19 15.81 -27.92 -6.57
C SER A 19 17.03 -27.81 -7.45
N LYS A 20 17.70 -28.94 -7.68
CA LYS A 20 19.03 -29.02 -8.31
C LYS A 20 19.09 -28.47 -9.76
N ASN A 21 17.97 -28.03 -10.33
CA ASN A 21 17.84 -27.41 -11.66
C ASN A 21 17.16 -26.02 -11.62
N PHE A 22 17.40 -25.20 -10.58
CA PHE A 22 16.85 -23.83 -10.54
C PHE A 22 17.57 -22.91 -11.54
N SER A 23 16.90 -22.58 -12.65
CA SER A 23 17.35 -21.57 -13.59
C SER A 23 16.96 -20.17 -13.09
N ILE A 24 17.97 -19.39 -12.72
CA ILE A 24 17.80 -17.99 -12.29
C ILE A 24 17.23 -17.15 -13.42
N VAL A 25 17.60 -17.45 -14.68
CA VAL A 25 17.14 -16.72 -15.87
C VAL A 25 15.65 -16.95 -16.10
N ASP A 26 15.17 -18.20 -15.99
CA ASP A 26 13.75 -18.51 -16.17
C ASP A 26 12.90 -17.97 -15.01
N SER A 27 13.45 -18.00 -13.79
CA SER A 27 12.78 -17.42 -12.61
C SER A 27 12.69 -15.90 -12.68
N LEU A 28 13.72 -15.25 -13.25
CA LEU A 28 13.73 -13.81 -13.53
C LEU A 28 12.75 -13.47 -14.66
N ALA A 29 12.72 -14.25 -15.75
CA ALA A 29 11.80 -14.05 -16.86
C ALA A 29 10.33 -14.18 -16.41
N ILE A 30 10.01 -15.19 -15.60
CA ILE A 30 8.69 -15.35 -14.98
C ILE A 30 8.38 -14.18 -14.04
N GLY A 31 9.36 -13.71 -13.27
CA GLY A 31 9.22 -12.54 -12.38
C GLY A 31 8.94 -11.25 -13.17
N VAL A 32 9.67 -10.99 -14.24
CA VAL A 32 9.52 -9.81 -15.11
C VAL A 32 8.18 -9.85 -15.84
N ASP A 33 7.79 -10.99 -16.41
CA ASP A 33 6.53 -11.17 -17.13
C ASP A 33 5.30 -11.06 -16.19
N ARG A 34 5.42 -11.47 -14.93
CA ARG A 34 4.39 -11.22 -13.90
C ARG A 34 4.32 -9.77 -13.45
N ILE A 35 5.47 -9.09 -13.32
CA ILE A 35 5.50 -7.64 -13.02
C ILE A 35 4.86 -6.86 -14.16
N GLN A 36 5.19 -7.20 -15.41
CA GLN A 36 4.66 -6.54 -16.60
C GLN A 36 3.15 -6.73 -16.73
N ARG A 37 2.63 -7.95 -16.53
CA ARG A 37 1.18 -8.23 -16.60
C ARG A 37 0.35 -7.55 -15.51
N ASN A 38 0.94 -7.27 -14.35
CA ASN A 38 0.26 -6.58 -13.25
C ASN A 38 0.41 -5.06 -13.28
N PHE A 39 1.27 -4.52 -14.17
CA PHE A 39 1.60 -3.08 -14.16
C PHE A 39 0.44 -2.19 -14.63
N ASP A 40 -0.28 -2.59 -15.68
CA ASP A 40 -1.41 -1.82 -16.20
C ASP A 40 -2.60 -1.76 -15.22
N PRO A 41 -3.04 -2.87 -14.60
CA PRO A 41 -4.03 -2.85 -13.52
C PRO A 41 -3.61 -1.96 -12.35
N LEU A 42 -2.33 -2.02 -11.96
CA LEU A 42 -1.76 -1.17 -10.92
C LEU A 42 -1.96 0.31 -11.27
N ARG A 43 -1.58 0.68 -12.48
CA ARG A 43 -1.65 2.05 -12.97
C ARG A 43 -3.10 2.55 -12.98
N GLN A 44 -4.02 1.72 -13.44
CA GLN A 44 -5.46 2.05 -13.43
C GLN A 44 -5.99 2.25 -12.00
N GLN A 45 -5.58 1.42 -11.04
CA GLN A 45 -5.97 1.57 -9.64
C GLN A 45 -5.43 2.87 -9.04
N VAL A 46 -4.19 3.24 -9.35
CA VAL A 46 -3.60 4.53 -8.95
C VAL A 46 -4.41 5.71 -9.49
N GLU A 47 -4.74 5.71 -10.78
CA GLU A 47 -5.53 6.79 -11.38
C GLU A 47 -6.95 6.86 -10.81
N ALA A 48 -7.56 5.71 -10.52
CA ALA A 48 -8.86 5.65 -9.84
C ALA A 48 -8.80 6.30 -8.44
N TRP A 49 -7.75 6.01 -7.67
CA TRP A 49 -7.58 6.61 -6.34
C TRP A 49 -7.23 8.10 -6.39
N ARG A 50 -6.53 8.58 -7.42
CA ARG A 50 -6.23 10.00 -7.61
C ARG A 50 -7.47 10.82 -7.99
N SER A 51 -8.37 10.23 -8.78
CA SER A 51 -9.62 10.88 -9.19
C SER A 51 -10.71 10.81 -8.11
N ARG A 52 -10.64 9.85 -7.18
CA ARG A 52 -11.60 9.70 -6.09
C ARG A 52 -11.30 10.65 -4.93
N GLN A 53 -12.10 11.72 -4.83
CA GLN A 53 -12.16 12.56 -3.63
C GLN A 53 -12.79 11.79 -2.46
N ILE A 54 -12.34 12.09 -1.25
CA ILE A 54 -12.90 11.59 0.00
C ILE A 54 -13.09 12.77 0.95
N THR A 55 -14.15 12.72 1.76
CA THR A 55 -14.38 13.75 2.77
C THR A 55 -13.40 13.59 3.94
N ASP A 56 -13.24 14.66 4.72
CA ASP A 56 -12.42 14.59 5.93
C ASP A 56 -13.06 13.64 6.97
N GLU A 57 -14.39 13.55 7.01
CA GLU A 57 -15.15 12.59 7.81
C GLU A 57 -14.86 11.15 7.41
N ASP A 58 -14.93 10.84 6.11
CA ASP A 58 -14.62 9.50 5.58
C ASP A 58 -13.17 9.12 5.88
N ALA A 59 -12.23 10.05 5.68
CA ALA A 59 -10.83 9.81 5.99
C ALA A 59 -10.61 9.52 7.48
N LYS A 60 -11.25 10.28 8.38
CA LYS A 60 -11.21 10.02 9.83
C LYS A 60 -11.81 8.67 10.17
N LEU A 61 -12.91 8.29 9.54
CA LEU A 61 -13.54 6.98 9.74
C LEU A 61 -12.60 5.85 9.31
N VAL A 62 -11.96 5.95 8.13
CA VAL A 62 -11.00 4.94 7.67
C VAL A 62 -9.82 4.81 8.65
N ILE A 63 -9.29 5.93 9.14
CA ILE A 63 -8.22 5.92 10.16
C ILE A 63 -8.71 5.29 11.47
N TYR A 64 -9.93 5.62 11.90
CA TYR A 64 -10.55 5.05 13.09
C TYR A 64 -10.70 3.53 12.97
N LYS A 65 -11.25 3.03 11.87
CA LYS A 65 -11.40 1.59 11.62
C LYS A 65 -10.06 0.87 11.62
N ALA A 66 -9.07 1.44 10.93
CA ALA A 66 -7.74 0.85 10.82
C ALA A 66 -7.06 0.64 12.19
N PHE A 67 -7.11 1.64 13.08
CA PHE A 67 -6.32 1.62 14.31
C PHE A 67 -7.15 1.36 15.58
N ILE A 68 -8.41 1.78 15.62
CA ILE A 68 -9.28 1.67 16.80
C ILE A 68 -10.10 0.39 16.77
N GLU A 69 -10.82 0.15 15.67
CA GLU A 69 -11.55 -1.12 15.47
C GLU A 69 -10.58 -2.28 15.20
N GLY A 70 -9.40 -1.98 14.65
CA GLY A 70 -8.31 -2.95 14.51
C GLY A 70 -8.41 -3.80 13.24
N ASP A 71 -9.21 -3.36 12.27
CA ASP A 71 -9.37 -3.99 10.96
C ASP A 71 -8.03 -4.10 10.20
N LEU A 72 -7.09 -3.21 10.50
CA LEU A 72 -5.72 -3.29 10.04
C LEU A 72 -4.79 -3.65 11.21
N SER A 73 -4.12 -4.79 11.11
CA SER A 73 -3.17 -5.27 12.13
C SER A 73 -1.85 -4.48 12.08
N VAL A 74 -1.85 -3.26 12.64
CA VAL A 74 -0.72 -2.33 12.72
C VAL A 74 -0.66 -1.63 14.08
N PRO A 75 0.51 -1.13 14.55
CA PRO A 75 0.62 -0.44 15.82
C PRO A 75 -0.26 0.82 15.89
N ARG A 76 -1.07 0.94 16.96
CA ARG A 76 -1.97 2.08 17.19
C ARG A 76 -1.25 3.43 17.28
N SER A 77 0.02 3.44 17.68
CA SER A 77 0.85 4.64 17.75
C SER A 77 0.99 5.35 16.40
N LEU A 78 0.88 4.61 15.29
CA LEU A 78 0.99 5.17 13.93
C LEU A 78 -0.23 6.00 13.52
N ALA A 79 -1.36 5.89 14.23
CA ALA A 79 -2.58 6.65 13.89
C ALA A 79 -2.32 8.16 13.84
N ARG A 80 -1.49 8.68 14.76
CA ARG A 80 -1.10 10.10 14.79
C ARG A 80 -0.29 10.47 13.56
N ASP A 81 0.63 9.62 13.13
CA ASP A 81 1.46 9.88 11.95
C ASP A 81 0.64 9.82 10.66
N VAL A 82 -0.29 8.86 10.54
CA VAL A 82 -1.22 8.80 9.39
C VAL A 82 -2.09 10.05 9.34
N HIS A 83 -2.65 10.46 10.48
CA HIS A 83 -3.44 11.69 10.57
C HIS A 83 -2.63 12.90 10.10
N ARG A 84 -1.43 13.12 10.66
CA ARG A 84 -0.57 14.24 10.27
C ARG A 84 -0.23 14.18 8.79
N ASN A 85 0.19 13.03 8.28
CA ASN A 85 0.58 12.88 6.88
C ASN A 85 -0.59 13.14 5.90
N TYR A 86 -1.84 12.89 6.30
CA TYR A 86 -3.00 13.17 5.48
C TYR A 86 -3.48 14.62 5.62
N PHE A 87 -3.71 15.10 6.85
CA PHE A 87 -4.30 16.42 7.10
C PHE A 87 -3.30 17.57 6.92
N GLU A 88 -2.03 17.31 7.19
CA GLU A 88 -0.91 18.26 7.11
C GLU A 88 0.22 17.69 6.20
N PRO A 89 -0.06 17.42 4.91
CA PRO A 89 0.90 16.76 4.04
C PRO A 89 2.09 17.68 3.73
N VAL A 90 3.30 17.15 3.91
CA VAL A 90 4.55 17.87 3.58
C VAL A 90 4.74 18.02 2.06
N HIS A 91 4.23 17.08 1.28
CA HIS A 91 4.35 17.07 -0.17
C HIS A 91 3.06 17.58 -0.83
N ALA A 92 3.18 18.57 -1.71
CA ALA A 92 2.05 19.17 -2.41
C ALA A 92 1.23 18.16 -3.24
N GLU A 93 1.85 17.10 -3.74
CA GLU A 93 1.17 16.01 -4.46
C GLU A 93 0.16 15.23 -3.61
N PHE A 94 0.25 15.32 -2.27
CA PHE A 94 -0.68 14.69 -1.32
C PHE A 94 -1.65 15.69 -0.69
N ALA A 95 -1.58 16.98 -1.06
CA ALA A 95 -2.52 18.00 -0.60
C ALA A 95 -3.99 17.73 -1.00
N PRO A 96 -4.30 17.18 -2.19
CA PRO A 96 -5.69 16.87 -2.56
C PRO A 96 -6.32 15.85 -1.61
N ARG A 97 -7.59 16.04 -1.22
CA ARG A 97 -8.36 15.12 -0.36
C ARG A 97 -8.85 13.90 -1.14
N THR A 98 -7.91 13.04 -1.52
CA THR A 98 -8.17 11.86 -2.36
C THR A 98 -7.81 10.57 -1.64
N MET A 99 -8.37 9.46 -2.13
CA MET A 99 -7.97 8.13 -1.67
C MET A 99 -6.47 7.87 -1.90
N TRP A 100 -5.92 8.44 -2.97
CA TRP A 100 -4.48 8.39 -3.24
C TRP A 100 -3.66 9.05 -2.12
N SER A 101 -4.03 10.26 -1.70
CA SER A 101 -3.35 10.96 -0.61
C SER A 101 -3.46 10.22 0.72
N LEU A 102 -4.63 9.65 1.02
CA LEU A 102 -4.83 8.84 2.23
C LEU A 102 -3.96 7.58 2.22
N SER A 103 -3.91 6.86 1.10
CA SER A 103 -3.05 5.70 0.93
C SER A 103 -1.56 6.03 1.12
N ASN A 104 -1.11 7.17 0.58
CA ASN A 104 0.26 7.64 0.78
C ASN A 104 0.54 8.05 2.23
N ALA A 105 -0.44 8.61 2.93
CA ALA A 105 -0.32 8.93 4.35
C ALA A 105 -0.10 7.68 5.21
N PHE A 106 -0.88 6.63 4.96
CA PHE A 106 -0.69 5.30 5.57
C PHE A 106 0.67 4.72 5.24
N THR A 107 1.02 4.64 3.96
CA THR A 107 2.29 4.04 3.53
C THR A 107 3.49 4.78 4.12
N SER A 108 3.41 6.11 4.24
CA SER A 108 4.46 6.92 4.85
C SER A 108 4.61 6.65 6.35
N ALA A 109 3.52 6.44 7.07
CA ALA A 109 3.58 6.06 8.49
C ALA A 109 4.12 4.64 8.66
N LEU A 110 3.71 3.68 7.81
CA LEU A 110 4.15 2.29 7.89
C LEU A 110 5.65 2.12 7.64
N LYS A 111 6.31 3.04 6.91
CA LYS A 111 7.77 3.02 6.71
C LYS A 111 8.58 3.12 8.01
N SER A 112 7.98 3.54 9.13
CA SER A 112 8.65 3.51 10.43
C SER A 112 8.74 2.10 11.04
N LEU A 113 8.06 1.11 10.46
CA LEU A 113 8.12 -0.29 10.86
C LEU A 113 9.41 -0.97 10.35
N ALA A 114 9.87 -2.00 11.08
CA ALA A 114 10.95 -2.86 10.62
C ALA A 114 10.59 -3.51 9.26
N PRO A 115 11.58 -3.84 8.40
CA PRO A 115 11.34 -4.22 7.00
C PRO A 115 10.34 -5.37 6.81
N ILE A 116 10.41 -6.42 7.65
CA ILE A 116 9.52 -7.59 7.56
C ILE A 116 8.06 -7.20 7.91
N PRO A 117 7.79 -6.58 9.08
CA PRO A 117 6.48 -6.00 9.38
C PRO A 117 5.95 -5.00 8.34
N PHE A 118 6.84 -4.19 7.73
CA PHE A 118 6.46 -3.22 6.70
C PHE A 118 5.88 -3.88 5.45
N PHE A 119 6.53 -4.90 4.90
CA PHE A 119 6.03 -5.61 3.71
C PHE A 119 4.66 -6.26 3.98
N GLN A 120 4.49 -6.90 5.13
CA GLN A 120 3.23 -7.55 5.51
C GLN A 120 2.10 -6.53 5.72
N ALA A 121 2.38 -5.41 6.40
CA ALA A 121 1.39 -4.37 6.65
C ALA A 121 0.95 -3.67 5.36
N THR A 122 1.90 -3.36 4.47
CA THR A 122 1.62 -2.64 3.23
C THR A 122 0.81 -3.50 2.24
N ALA A 123 1.06 -4.81 2.17
CA ALA A 123 0.24 -5.73 1.37
C ALA A 123 -1.22 -5.81 1.89
N LYS A 124 -1.41 -5.84 3.22
CA LYS A 124 -2.75 -5.85 3.84
C LYS A 124 -3.49 -4.52 3.68
N LEU A 125 -2.75 -3.40 3.60
CA LEU A 125 -3.33 -2.07 3.41
C LEU A 125 -4.13 -1.97 2.10
N GLY A 126 -3.62 -2.53 1.00
CA GLY A 126 -4.33 -2.52 -0.29
C GLY A 126 -5.71 -3.18 -0.22
N ILE A 127 -5.79 -4.33 0.47
CA ILE A 127 -7.05 -5.05 0.70
C ILE A 127 -7.98 -4.21 1.57
N PHE A 128 -7.48 -3.70 2.70
CA PHE A 128 -8.27 -2.90 3.64
C PHE A 128 -8.87 -1.64 2.99
N LEU A 129 -8.09 -0.90 2.19
CA LEU A 129 -8.55 0.31 1.50
C LEU A 129 -9.58 0.00 0.42
N ASN A 130 -9.47 -1.14 -0.28
CA ASN A 130 -10.48 -1.57 -1.25
C ASN A 130 -11.79 -1.99 -0.56
N SER A 131 -11.73 -2.57 0.64
CA SER A 131 -12.93 -2.98 1.40
C SER A 131 -13.63 -1.82 2.13
N ASN A 132 -12.95 -0.69 2.33
CA ASN A 132 -13.49 0.52 2.96
C ASN A 132 -13.68 1.67 1.95
N ASN A 133 -13.68 1.33 0.66
CA ASN A 133 -14.00 2.20 -0.46
C ASN A 133 -15.45 1.99 -0.92
#